data_AF-A0A7V2JP99-F1
#
_entry.id   AF-A0A7V2JP99-F1
#
_cell.length_a   1.000
_cell.length_b   1.000
_cell.length_c   1.000
_cell.angle_alpha   90.00
_cell.angle_beta   90.00
_cell.angle_gamma   90.00
#
_symmetry.space_group_name_H-M   'P 1'
#
loop_
_entity.id
_entity.type
_entity.pdbx_description
1 polymer ?
#
loop_
_entity_poly.entity_id
_entity_poly.type
_entity_poly.pdbx_seq_one_letter_code
_entity_poly.pdbx_strand_id
1 'polypeptide(L)'
;MDTNASVLRRYSEAAENQQAELCCPVSYNSEQLKLLPEEIIEKDYGCGDPSRYVRPGDTVLDLGSGGGKICYLAAQLVGVNGQVIGVDMNDDMLALARKYQADMARKLGGDRVSFHKAYIQDLALDLDAVEDYLQANPVKTTNDYTELQDWQEKQRHERPLIADNSIDLVVSNCVLNLVGDKQKQQLIQEIHRVLKPGGRVAISDIVSDETIPQHLKDDTRLWSGCLSGAFQEQEFIRAFVDAGFLAATYDKWDANPWQTIDGIEFRSATLTAIKDEDEPCLDYGHAVIYRGPFKSVYDDEGHEFPRGERMAICERTYKLLTTGPYKNYFIGINPAQTNEPRPWCAPAGTRRSANETKNGIHALGEDGGGCC
;
A
#
# COMPACT_ATOMS: atom_id res chain seq x y z
N MET A 1 -29.17 8.19 1.78
CA MET A 1 -28.75 8.17 3.19
C MET A 1 -27.27 8.56 3.22
N ASP A 2 -26.80 9.24 4.25
CA ASP A 2 -25.39 9.66 4.34
C ASP A 2 -24.53 8.46 4.80
N THR A 3 -23.84 7.82 3.86
CA THR A 3 -22.99 6.65 4.11
C THR A 3 -21.80 7.01 4.98
N ASN A 4 -21.22 8.21 4.84
CA ASN A 4 -20.07 8.67 5.63
C ASN A 4 -20.44 8.80 7.12
N ALA A 5 -21.58 9.42 7.43
CA ALA A 5 -22.08 9.51 8.80
C ALA A 5 -22.33 8.13 9.42
N SER A 6 -22.76 7.14 8.63
CA SER A 6 -22.94 5.77 9.11
C SER A 6 -21.63 5.06 9.41
N VAL A 7 -20.58 5.28 8.59
CA VAL A 7 -19.23 4.77 8.85
C VAL A 7 -18.72 5.38 10.15
N LEU A 8 -18.72 6.70 10.27
CA LEU A 8 -18.29 7.41 11.48
C LEU A 8 -18.89 6.83 12.75
N ARG A 9 -20.22 6.77 12.81
CA ARG A 9 -20.93 6.29 13.98
C ARG A 9 -20.57 4.85 14.30
N ARG A 10 -20.54 3.95 13.30
CA ARG A 10 -20.24 2.53 13.52
C ARG A 10 -18.83 2.35 14.09
N TYR A 11 -17.85 3.09 13.57
CA TYR A 11 -16.46 2.98 14.02
C TYR A 11 -16.23 3.69 15.37
N SER A 12 -16.94 4.77 15.67
CA SER A 12 -16.98 5.36 17.03
C SER A 12 -17.52 4.35 18.05
N GLU A 13 -18.64 3.68 17.75
CA GLU A 13 -19.17 2.60 18.60
C GLU A 13 -18.17 1.44 18.72
N ALA A 14 -17.45 1.13 17.64
CA ALA A 14 -16.43 0.08 17.60
C ALA A 14 -15.16 0.41 18.41
N ALA A 15 -14.87 1.69 18.62
CA ALA A 15 -13.79 2.17 19.48
C ALA A 15 -14.13 1.97 20.97
N GLU A 16 -15.42 1.90 21.32
CA GLU A 16 -15.89 1.62 22.67
C GLU A 16 -16.12 0.12 22.90
N ASN A 17 -16.80 -0.55 21.95
CA ASN A 17 -17.30 -1.92 22.07
C ASN A 17 -16.89 -2.79 20.87
N GLN A 18 -16.67 -4.09 21.09
CA GLN A 18 -16.31 -5.02 20.01
C GLN A 18 -17.47 -5.23 19.02
N GLN A 19 -17.19 -5.11 17.72
CA GLN A 19 -18.16 -5.30 16.63
C GLN A 19 -17.82 -6.55 15.80
N ALA A 20 -18.36 -7.72 16.18
CA ALA A 20 -18.02 -9.01 15.55
C ALA A 20 -18.31 -9.08 14.03
N GLU A 21 -19.28 -8.31 13.54
CA GLU A 21 -19.67 -8.26 12.12
C GLU A 21 -18.64 -7.57 11.22
N LEU A 22 -17.67 -6.83 11.80
CA LEU A 22 -16.59 -6.17 11.07
C LEU A 22 -15.33 -7.05 10.93
N CYS A 23 -15.28 -8.18 11.63
CA CYS A 23 -14.08 -9.00 11.72
C CYS A 23 -14.11 -10.15 10.71
N CYS A 24 -13.22 -10.10 9.72
CA CYS A 24 -12.82 -11.31 8.99
C CYS A 24 -11.85 -12.14 9.86
N PRO A 25 -11.80 -13.47 9.73
CA PRO A 25 -10.79 -14.26 10.42
C PRO A 25 -9.39 -13.92 9.88
N VAL A 26 -8.51 -13.39 10.75
CA VAL A 26 -7.12 -13.07 10.40
C VAL A 26 -6.16 -13.80 11.34
N SER A 27 -5.16 -14.47 10.77
CA SER A 27 -4.07 -15.08 11.54
C SER A 27 -2.91 -14.09 11.67
N TYR A 28 -2.71 -13.53 12.86
CA TYR A 28 -1.54 -12.71 13.21
C TYR A 28 -0.47 -13.57 13.91
N ASN A 29 0.79 -13.14 13.87
CA ASN A 29 1.85 -13.77 14.66
C ASN A 29 1.64 -13.51 16.16
N SER A 30 1.40 -14.58 16.92
CA SER A 30 1.09 -14.52 18.35
C SER A 30 2.17 -13.86 19.21
N GLU A 31 3.44 -13.90 18.80
CA GLU A 31 4.53 -13.27 19.57
C GLU A 31 4.50 -11.75 19.48
N GLN A 32 4.14 -11.19 18.32
CA GLN A 32 4.07 -9.74 18.10
C GLN A 32 2.88 -9.10 18.81
N LEU A 33 1.80 -9.86 19.00
CA LEU A 33 0.62 -9.41 19.72
C LEU A 33 0.86 -9.23 21.22
N LYS A 34 1.82 -9.96 21.83
CA LYS A 34 2.06 -9.90 23.29
C LYS A 34 2.48 -8.52 23.79
N LEU A 35 3.08 -7.70 22.94
CA LEU A 35 3.51 -6.35 23.31
C LEU A 35 2.36 -5.34 23.30
N LEU A 36 1.33 -5.61 22.50
CA LEU A 36 0.22 -4.70 22.28
C LEU A 36 -0.74 -4.69 23.48
N PRO A 37 -1.39 -3.56 23.77
CA PRO A 37 -2.51 -3.51 24.71
C PRO A 37 -3.67 -4.40 24.26
N GLU A 38 -4.27 -5.15 25.19
CA GLU A 38 -5.43 -6.02 24.90
C GLU A 38 -6.58 -5.24 24.24
N GLU A 39 -6.86 -4.03 24.71
CA GLU A 39 -7.92 -3.17 24.15
C GLU A 39 -7.71 -2.87 22.65
N ILE A 40 -6.46 -2.72 22.20
CA ILE A 40 -6.14 -2.50 20.78
C ILE A 40 -6.32 -3.80 19.98
N ILE A 41 -6.00 -4.95 20.57
CA ILE A 41 -6.12 -6.25 19.90
C ILE A 41 -7.59 -6.61 19.70
N GLU A 42 -8.42 -6.37 20.71
CA GLU A 42 -9.86 -6.69 20.70
C GLU A 42 -10.68 -5.76 19.78
N LYS A 43 -10.21 -4.51 19.58
CA LYS A 43 -10.88 -3.49 18.78
C LYS A 43 -10.23 -3.30 17.40
N ASP A 44 -9.78 -4.41 16.82
CA ASP A 44 -9.21 -4.46 15.47
C ASP A 44 -10.20 -5.02 14.45
N TYR A 45 -10.38 -4.28 13.37
CA TYR A 45 -11.38 -4.54 12.36
C TYR A 45 -10.69 -4.58 11.00
N GLY A 46 -10.30 -5.78 10.59
CA GLY A 46 -9.49 -6.00 9.40
C GLY A 46 -9.63 -7.40 8.82
N CYS A 47 -9.06 -7.59 7.63
CA CYS A 47 -9.18 -8.80 6.82
C CYS A 47 -7.84 -9.42 6.41
N GLY A 48 -6.73 -8.81 6.80
CA GLY A 48 -5.39 -9.36 6.64
C GLY A 48 -4.39 -8.78 7.64
N ASP A 49 -3.14 -9.22 7.53
CA ASP A 49 -2.00 -8.66 8.26
C ASP A 49 -0.99 -8.09 7.26
N PRO A 50 -1.12 -6.80 6.88
CA PRO A 50 -0.15 -6.15 5.99
C PRO A 50 1.15 -5.76 6.72
N SER A 51 1.27 -5.94 8.04
CA SER A 51 2.51 -5.62 8.75
C SER A 51 3.68 -6.53 8.34
N ARG A 52 3.39 -7.73 7.80
CA ARG A 52 4.42 -8.67 7.31
C ARG A 52 5.27 -8.15 6.15
N TYR A 53 4.83 -7.10 5.46
CA TYR A 53 5.60 -6.48 4.37
C TYR A 53 6.57 -5.39 4.86
N VAL A 54 6.52 -5.04 6.15
CA VAL A 54 7.41 -4.06 6.76
C VAL A 54 8.84 -4.60 6.77
N ARG A 55 9.79 -3.74 6.40
CA ARG A 55 11.22 -4.00 6.46
C ARG A 55 11.88 -3.09 7.51
N PRO A 56 12.99 -3.51 8.12
CA PRO A 56 13.76 -2.64 9.01
C PRO A 56 14.17 -1.34 8.29
N GLY A 57 13.97 -0.20 8.96
CA GLY A 57 14.26 1.13 8.45
C GLY A 57 13.15 1.77 7.61
N ASP A 58 12.05 1.07 7.31
CA ASP A 58 10.93 1.66 6.57
C ASP A 58 10.32 2.85 7.32
N THR A 59 9.93 3.88 6.57
CA THR A 59 8.87 4.81 6.93
C THR A 59 7.55 4.25 6.41
N VAL A 60 6.69 3.79 7.32
CA VAL A 60 5.42 3.10 7.00
C VAL A 60 4.25 4.07 7.17
N LEU A 61 3.35 4.11 6.20
CA LEU A 61 2.06 4.80 6.30
C LEU A 61 0.92 3.78 6.38
N ASP A 62 0.11 3.83 7.43
CA ASP A 62 -1.07 3.01 7.62
C ASP A 62 -2.34 3.82 7.35
N LEU A 63 -3.06 3.46 6.28
CA LEU A 63 -4.30 4.13 5.87
C LEU A 63 -5.49 3.52 6.60
N GLY A 64 -6.23 4.37 7.33
CA GLY A 64 -7.33 3.95 8.19
C GLY A 64 -6.81 3.22 9.42
N SER A 65 -5.90 3.85 10.16
CA SER A 65 -5.14 3.20 11.23
C SER A 65 -5.99 2.72 12.42
N GLY A 66 -7.25 3.19 12.54
CA GLY A 66 -8.16 2.83 13.62
C GLY A 66 -7.53 3.06 15.00
N GLY A 67 -7.67 2.08 15.89
CA GLY A 67 -7.01 2.07 17.20
C GLY A 67 -5.48 1.85 17.17
N GLY A 68 -4.87 1.74 15.99
CA GLY A 68 -3.42 1.73 15.80
C GLY A 68 -2.74 0.36 15.86
N LYS A 69 -3.49 -0.75 15.77
CA LYS A 69 -2.90 -2.11 15.87
C LYS A 69 -1.81 -2.34 14.81
N ILE A 70 -2.11 -2.10 13.54
CA ILE A 70 -1.14 -2.27 12.46
C ILE A 70 0.04 -1.31 12.66
N CYS A 71 -0.20 -0.06 13.07
CA CYS A 71 0.88 0.87 13.39
C CYS A 71 1.84 0.32 14.47
N TYR A 72 1.30 -0.21 15.57
CA TYR A 72 2.11 -0.74 16.68
C TYR A 72 2.79 -2.08 16.34
N LEU A 73 2.20 -2.90 15.47
CA LEU A 73 2.86 -4.09 14.92
C LEU A 73 4.02 -3.69 13.99
N ALA A 74 3.77 -2.77 13.06
CA ALA A 74 4.81 -2.23 12.17
C ALA A 74 5.96 -1.59 12.95
N ALA A 75 5.68 -0.89 14.04
CA ALA A 75 6.68 -0.22 14.87
C ALA A 75 7.69 -1.19 15.54
N GLN A 76 7.28 -2.46 15.73
CA GLN A 76 8.17 -3.53 16.17
C GLN A 76 9.11 -4.01 15.05
N LEU A 77 8.67 -3.91 13.79
CA LEU A 77 9.37 -4.43 12.61
C LEU A 77 10.31 -3.41 11.96
N VAL A 78 9.92 -2.13 11.92
CA VAL A 78 10.75 -1.06 11.35
C VAL A 78 12.05 -0.82 12.14
N GLY A 79 12.10 -1.21 13.41
CA GLY A 79 13.26 -1.01 14.27
C GLY A 79 13.52 0.47 14.61
N VAL A 80 14.69 0.77 15.18
CA VAL A 80 15.01 2.09 15.75
C VAL A 80 15.23 3.19 14.70
N ASN A 81 15.49 2.83 13.45
CA ASN A 81 15.76 3.76 12.36
C ASN A 81 14.54 4.03 11.46
N GLY A 82 13.44 3.31 11.66
CA GLY A 82 12.23 3.50 10.89
C GLY A 82 11.14 4.22 11.67
N GLN A 83 10.04 4.51 10.99
CA GLN A 83 8.94 5.31 11.50
C GLN A 83 7.61 4.74 11.02
N VAL A 84 6.54 5.00 11.78
CA VAL A 84 5.20 4.57 11.43
C VAL A 84 4.24 5.73 11.61
N ILE A 85 3.45 6.00 10.59
CA ILE A 85 2.48 7.08 10.53
C ILE A 85 1.12 6.44 10.32
N GLY A 86 0.21 6.61 11.28
CA GLY A 86 -1.19 6.21 11.14
C GLY A 86 -2.04 7.41 10.73
N VAL A 87 -2.88 7.23 9.71
CA VAL A 87 -3.90 8.20 9.33
C VAL A 87 -5.27 7.60 9.54
N ASP A 88 -6.11 8.28 10.30
CA ASP A 88 -7.52 7.97 10.40
C ASP A 88 -8.31 9.27 10.41
N MET A 89 -9.59 9.20 10.15
CA MET A 89 -10.46 10.37 10.19
C MET A 89 -11.26 10.40 11.52
N ASN A 90 -11.55 9.23 12.11
CA ASN A 90 -12.41 9.09 13.27
C ASN A 90 -11.70 9.48 14.58
N ASP A 91 -12.25 10.49 15.28
CA ASP A 91 -11.67 11.04 16.50
C ASP A 91 -11.58 10.03 17.65
N ASP A 92 -12.58 9.15 17.81
CA ASP A 92 -12.60 8.16 18.90
C ASP A 92 -11.55 7.06 18.67
N MET A 93 -11.36 6.65 17.41
CA MET A 93 -10.30 5.72 17.03
C MET A 93 -8.91 6.33 17.23
N LEU A 94 -8.71 7.59 16.80
CA LEU A 94 -7.45 8.30 17.04
C LEU A 94 -7.19 8.50 18.53
N ALA A 95 -8.22 8.80 19.33
CA ALA A 95 -8.10 8.91 20.78
C ALA A 95 -7.67 7.57 21.41
N LEU A 96 -8.27 6.45 20.98
CA LEU A 96 -7.87 5.11 21.41
C LEU A 96 -6.41 4.79 21.02
N ALA A 97 -6.01 5.13 19.79
CA ALA A 97 -4.64 4.92 19.33
C ALA A 97 -3.63 5.74 20.15
N ARG A 98 -3.89 7.04 20.30
CA ARG A 98 -3.04 8.01 21.02
C ARG A 98 -2.96 7.70 22.53
N LYS A 99 -4.01 7.14 23.14
CA LYS A 99 -4.04 6.70 24.56
C LYS A 99 -2.86 5.79 24.93
N TYR A 100 -2.43 4.92 24.01
CA TYR A 100 -1.37 3.94 24.26
C TYR A 100 0.01 4.35 23.73
N GLN A 101 0.11 5.48 23.01
CA GLN A 101 1.32 5.87 22.30
C GLN A 101 2.54 6.01 23.22
N ALA A 102 2.38 6.67 24.37
CA ALA A 102 3.47 6.84 25.34
C ALA A 102 3.92 5.52 25.99
N ASP A 103 2.98 4.60 26.25
CA ASP A 103 3.32 3.27 26.79
C ASP A 103 4.05 2.42 25.75
N MET A 104 3.56 2.45 24.50
CA MET A 104 4.18 1.76 23.38
C MET A 104 5.57 2.33 23.08
N ALA A 105 5.76 3.65 23.10
CA ALA A 105 7.07 4.26 22.94
C ALA A 105 8.08 3.75 23.99
N ARG A 106 7.64 3.59 25.25
CA ARG A 106 8.47 3.02 26.32
C ARG A 106 8.82 1.55 26.04
N LYS A 107 7.83 0.74 25.66
CA LYS A 107 8.01 -0.69 25.34
C LYS A 107 8.90 -0.92 24.12
N LEU A 108 8.79 -0.05 23.12
CA LEU A 108 9.55 -0.09 21.86
C LEU A 108 10.94 0.54 21.97
N GLY A 109 11.24 1.23 23.07
CA GLY A 109 12.51 1.92 23.30
C GLY A 109 12.67 3.20 22.47
N GLY A 110 11.59 3.84 22.07
CA GLY A 110 11.59 5.10 21.33
C GLY A 110 10.22 5.47 20.79
N ASP A 111 9.98 6.77 20.63
CA ASP A 111 8.77 7.31 20.01
C ASP A 111 8.95 7.35 18.50
N ARG A 112 8.31 6.40 17.79
CA ARG A 112 8.42 6.24 16.33
C ARG A 112 7.08 6.03 15.64
N VAL A 113 5.98 6.23 16.38
CA VAL A 113 4.62 6.09 15.87
C VAL A 113 3.94 7.43 16.01
N SER A 114 3.35 7.97 14.96
CA SER A 114 2.50 9.17 15.01
C SER A 114 1.12 8.89 14.42
N PHE A 115 0.10 9.60 14.90
CA PHE A 115 -1.27 9.46 14.43
C PHE A 115 -1.85 10.81 14.03
N HIS A 116 -2.38 10.91 12.82
CA HIS A 116 -2.86 12.16 12.23
C HIS A 116 -4.31 12.04 11.76
N LYS A 117 -5.07 13.14 11.92
CA LYS A 117 -6.43 13.23 11.40
C LYS A 117 -6.41 13.64 9.94
N ALA A 118 -6.83 12.75 9.04
CA ALA A 118 -6.95 13.08 7.62
C ALA A 118 -7.91 12.14 6.88
N TYR A 119 -8.31 12.56 5.68
CA TYR A 119 -8.95 11.67 4.72
C TYR A 119 -7.88 10.89 3.96
N ILE A 120 -8.03 9.57 3.83
CA ILE A 120 -7.02 8.75 3.13
C ILE A 120 -6.92 9.08 1.63
N GLN A 121 -7.95 9.69 1.05
CA GLN A 121 -7.97 10.20 -0.32
C GLN A 121 -7.39 11.63 -0.49
N ASP A 122 -7.00 12.31 0.59
CA ASP A 122 -6.33 13.62 0.57
C ASP A 122 -5.30 13.67 1.71
N LEU A 123 -4.14 13.03 1.50
CA LEU A 123 -3.05 12.92 2.47
C LEU A 123 -2.22 14.21 2.53
N ALA A 124 -2.52 15.21 1.71
CA ALA A 124 -1.88 16.51 1.77
C ALA A 124 -2.58 17.43 2.78
N LEU A 125 -3.90 17.37 2.90
CA LEU A 125 -4.66 18.22 3.82
C LEU A 125 -4.58 17.70 5.27
N ASP A 126 -4.14 18.56 6.18
CA ASP A 126 -4.09 18.30 7.62
C ASP A 126 -5.40 18.76 8.28
N LEU A 127 -6.25 17.81 8.71
CA LEU A 127 -7.54 18.16 9.31
C LEU A 127 -7.40 18.76 10.70
N ASP A 128 -6.35 18.43 11.46
CA ASP A 128 -6.08 19.06 12.75
C ASP A 128 -5.74 20.56 12.51
N ALA A 129 -4.94 20.86 11.47
CA ALA A 129 -4.67 22.25 11.08
C ALA A 129 -5.91 22.99 10.53
N VAL A 130 -6.80 22.29 9.83
CA VAL A 130 -8.08 22.86 9.37
C VAL A 130 -8.95 23.27 10.57
N GLU A 131 -9.01 22.43 11.60
CA GLU A 131 -9.75 22.73 12.83
C GLU A 131 -9.19 23.97 13.54
N ASP A 132 -7.87 24.07 13.69
CA ASP A 132 -7.21 25.26 14.25
C ASP A 132 -7.54 26.52 13.45
N TYR A 133 -7.53 26.43 12.11
CA TYR A 133 -7.88 27.55 11.24
C TYR A 133 -9.34 27.97 11.42
N LEU A 134 -10.28 27.02 11.50
CA LEU A 134 -11.71 27.28 11.66
C LEU A 134 -12.04 27.90 13.02
N GLN A 135 -11.33 27.51 14.09
CA GLN A 135 -11.48 28.13 15.41
C GLN A 135 -11.04 29.60 15.40
N ALA A 136 -9.96 29.92 14.68
CA ALA A 136 -9.48 31.28 14.53
C ALA A 136 -10.29 32.12 13.52
N ASN A 137 -10.82 31.49 12.47
CA ASN A 137 -11.50 32.13 11.33
C ASN A 137 -12.83 31.44 11.01
N PRO A 138 -13.90 31.66 11.81
CA PRO A 138 -15.18 30.98 11.60
C PRO A 138 -15.84 31.37 10.27
N VAL A 139 -16.19 30.38 9.46
CA VAL A 139 -16.88 30.59 8.18
C VAL A 139 -18.35 30.97 8.40
N LYS A 140 -18.72 32.22 8.09
CA LYS A 140 -20.08 32.76 8.21
C LYS A 140 -20.62 33.31 6.90
N THR A 141 -19.72 33.66 5.98
CA THR A 141 -20.04 34.22 4.66
C THR A 141 -19.41 33.39 3.55
N THR A 142 -19.84 33.64 2.31
CA THR A 142 -19.23 33.03 1.12
C THR A 142 -17.79 33.48 0.89
N ASN A 143 -17.42 34.68 1.37
CA ASN A 143 -16.04 35.14 1.31
C ASN A 143 -15.17 34.34 2.28
N ASP A 144 -15.61 34.14 3.51
CA ASP A 144 -14.90 33.33 4.50
C ASP A 144 -14.72 31.88 3.99
N TYR A 145 -15.72 31.35 3.28
CA TYR A 145 -15.61 30.03 2.63
C TYR A 145 -14.54 30.00 1.54
N THR A 146 -14.45 31.06 0.73
CA THR A 146 -13.40 31.20 -0.29
C THR A 146 -12.02 31.30 0.35
N GLU A 147 -11.89 32.09 1.43
CA GLU A 147 -10.63 32.22 2.18
C GLU A 147 -10.18 30.90 2.80
N LEU A 148 -11.11 30.10 3.32
CA LEU A 148 -10.83 28.74 3.79
C LEU A 148 -10.31 27.86 2.64
N GLN A 149 -10.95 27.89 1.48
CA GLN A 149 -10.52 27.08 0.33
C GLN A 149 -9.10 27.47 -0.13
N ASP A 150 -8.83 28.77 -0.24
CA ASP A 150 -7.51 29.28 -0.60
C ASP A 150 -6.45 28.88 0.43
N TRP A 151 -6.80 28.94 1.73
CA TRP A 151 -5.91 28.50 2.81
C TRP A 151 -5.62 27.00 2.76
N GLN A 152 -6.65 26.17 2.53
CA GLN A 152 -6.49 24.72 2.41
C GLN A 152 -5.58 24.37 1.23
N GLU A 153 -5.79 25.00 0.08
CA GLU A 153 -4.97 24.79 -1.10
C GLU A 153 -3.52 25.20 -0.89
N LYS A 154 -3.31 26.31 -0.19
CA LYS A 154 -1.98 26.75 0.21
C LYS A 154 -1.33 25.77 1.19
N GLN A 155 -2.07 25.26 2.17
CA GLN A 155 -1.56 24.29 3.14
C GLN A 155 -1.11 23.00 2.47
N ARG A 156 -1.92 22.44 1.55
CA ARG A 156 -1.58 21.23 0.80
C ARG A 156 -0.23 21.37 0.07
N HIS A 157 0.00 22.51 -0.56
CA HIS A 157 1.22 22.76 -1.33
C HIS A 157 2.44 23.12 -0.48
N GLU A 158 2.29 24.01 0.49
CA GLU A 158 3.42 24.53 1.25
C GLU A 158 3.83 23.63 2.42
N ARG A 159 2.87 22.92 3.01
CA ARG A 159 3.09 22.08 4.19
C ARG A 159 2.12 20.89 4.16
N PRO A 160 2.26 19.96 3.18
CA PRO A 160 1.42 18.77 3.14
C PRO A 160 1.56 17.96 4.44
N LEU A 161 0.46 17.37 4.90
CA LEU A 161 0.47 16.47 6.06
C LEU A 161 1.44 15.30 5.81
N ILE A 162 1.26 14.61 4.68
CA ILE A 162 2.19 13.61 4.18
C ILE A 162 2.84 14.14 2.90
N ALA A 163 4.17 14.35 2.97
CA ALA A 163 4.94 14.88 1.87
C ALA A 163 5.07 13.89 0.70
N ASP A 164 5.28 14.43 -0.50
CA ASP A 164 5.63 13.65 -1.68
C ASP A 164 6.90 12.83 -1.42
N ASN A 165 6.96 11.61 -1.95
CA ASN A 165 8.15 10.76 -1.90
C ASN A 165 8.75 10.63 -0.48
N SER A 166 7.91 10.47 0.54
CA SER A 166 8.32 10.40 1.94
C SER A 166 8.15 9.02 2.58
N ILE A 167 7.35 8.15 1.96
CA ILE A 167 6.95 6.85 2.50
C ILE A 167 7.65 5.70 1.77
N ASP A 168 8.17 4.72 2.50
CA ASP A 168 8.79 3.50 1.93
C ASP A 168 7.75 2.40 1.69
N LEU A 169 6.74 2.30 2.56
CA LEU A 169 5.67 1.31 2.49
C LEU A 169 4.33 1.93 2.90
N VAL A 170 3.34 1.84 2.03
CA VAL A 170 1.94 2.10 2.39
C VAL A 170 1.25 0.77 2.67
N VAL A 171 0.61 0.67 3.83
CA VAL A 171 -0.23 -0.46 4.23
C VAL A 171 -1.66 0.00 4.45
N SER A 172 -2.60 -0.92 4.28
CA SER A 172 -3.99 -0.71 4.65
C SER A 172 -4.70 -2.04 4.88
N ASN A 173 -5.69 -2.02 5.77
CA ASN A 173 -6.48 -3.19 6.13
C ASN A 173 -7.98 -2.85 6.11
N CYS A 174 -8.66 -3.21 5.03
CA CYS A 174 -10.12 -3.17 4.90
C CYS A 174 -10.75 -1.76 5.04
N VAL A 175 -10.10 -0.71 4.51
CA VAL A 175 -10.67 0.66 4.55
C VAL A 175 -10.81 1.35 3.20
N LEU A 176 -10.19 0.86 2.11
CA LEU A 176 -10.34 1.51 0.81
C LEU A 176 -11.79 1.39 0.32
N ASN A 177 -12.46 0.30 0.71
CA ASN A 177 -13.88 0.06 0.43
C ASN A 177 -14.84 1.06 1.09
N LEU A 178 -14.37 1.88 2.04
CA LEU A 178 -15.19 2.92 2.67
C LEU A 178 -15.12 4.25 1.91
N VAL A 179 -14.23 4.36 0.92
CA VAL A 179 -14.08 5.54 0.07
C VAL A 179 -15.08 5.45 -1.09
N GLY A 180 -15.81 6.55 -1.31
CA GLY A 180 -16.80 6.62 -2.39
C GLY A 180 -16.16 6.46 -3.77
N ASP A 181 -16.89 5.86 -4.73
CA ASP A 181 -16.36 5.50 -6.04
C ASP A 181 -15.68 6.66 -6.79
N LYS A 182 -16.20 7.89 -6.64
CA LYS A 182 -15.64 9.10 -7.26
C LYS A 182 -14.27 9.51 -6.71
N GLN A 183 -13.92 9.05 -5.51
CA GLN A 183 -12.70 9.41 -4.80
C GLN A 183 -11.66 8.29 -4.82
N LYS A 184 -12.02 7.06 -5.25
CA LYS A 184 -11.09 5.94 -5.34
C LYS A 184 -9.89 6.22 -6.23
N GLN A 185 -10.10 6.90 -7.36
CA GLN A 185 -8.98 7.30 -8.23
C GLN A 185 -8.01 8.26 -7.52
N GLN A 186 -8.56 9.26 -6.83
CA GLN A 186 -7.76 10.22 -6.05
C GLN A 186 -6.99 9.51 -4.93
N LEU A 187 -7.62 8.55 -4.24
CA LEU A 187 -6.98 7.72 -3.23
C LEU A 187 -5.75 6.99 -3.77
N ILE A 188 -5.86 6.29 -4.90
CA ILE A 188 -4.69 5.57 -5.46
C ILE A 188 -3.61 6.55 -5.93
N GLN A 189 -3.98 7.71 -6.46
CA GLN A 189 -3.03 8.76 -6.83
C GLN A 189 -2.29 9.34 -5.61
N GLU A 190 -2.97 9.52 -4.48
CA GLU A 190 -2.34 9.96 -3.22
C GLU A 190 -1.37 8.92 -2.69
N ILE A 191 -1.73 7.63 -2.73
CA ILE A 191 -0.81 6.53 -2.38
C ILE A 191 0.44 6.60 -3.26
N HIS A 192 0.28 6.80 -4.57
CA HIS A 192 1.40 6.95 -5.49
C HIS A 192 2.24 8.20 -5.18
N ARG A 193 1.61 9.34 -4.88
CA ARG A 193 2.32 10.61 -4.59
C ARG A 193 3.24 10.48 -3.37
N VAL A 194 2.74 9.92 -2.27
CA VAL A 194 3.47 9.89 -0.99
C VAL A 194 4.60 8.86 -0.96
N LEU A 195 4.52 7.81 -1.78
CA LEU A 195 5.57 6.81 -1.87
C LEU A 195 6.83 7.37 -2.49
N LYS A 196 7.99 7.03 -1.92
CA LYS A 196 9.30 7.22 -2.55
C LYS A 196 9.39 6.44 -3.87
N PRO A 197 10.25 6.84 -4.81
CA PRO A 197 10.66 5.94 -5.89
C PRO A 197 11.12 4.58 -5.34
N GLY A 198 10.66 3.49 -5.95
CA GLY A 198 10.88 2.13 -5.43
C GLY A 198 10.07 1.76 -4.17
N GLY A 199 9.26 2.70 -3.66
CA GLY A 199 8.35 2.49 -2.54
C GLY A 199 7.27 1.45 -2.86
N ARG A 200 6.68 0.85 -1.82
CA ARG A 200 5.84 -0.35 -1.94
C ARG A 200 4.45 -0.11 -1.40
N VAL A 201 3.48 -0.85 -1.91
CA VAL A 201 2.13 -0.96 -1.32
C VAL A 201 1.86 -2.39 -0.89
N ALA A 202 1.13 -2.54 0.21
CA ALA A 202 0.53 -3.79 0.64
C ALA A 202 -0.86 -3.55 1.22
N ILE A 203 -1.88 -3.81 0.41
CA ILE A 203 -3.27 -3.48 0.72
C ILE A 203 -4.05 -4.77 0.89
N SER A 204 -4.53 -5.04 2.10
CA SER A 204 -5.46 -6.14 2.37
C SER A 204 -6.87 -5.58 2.38
N ASP A 205 -7.75 -6.07 1.49
CA ASP A 205 -9.14 -5.60 1.41
C ASP A 205 -10.08 -6.72 0.95
N ILE A 206 -11.38 -6.45 1.00
CA ILE A 206 -12.42 -7.29 0.41
C ILE A 206 -12.63 -6.89 -1.05
N VAL A 207 -12.71 -7.88 -1.95
CA VAL A 207 -13.06 -7.70 -3.36
C VAL A 207 -14.32 -8.49 -3.70
N SER A 208 -15.08 -7.99 -4.68
CA SER A 208 -16.21 -8.69 -5.27
C SER A 208 -15.86 -9.30 -6.63
N ASP A 209 -16.49 -10.42 -6.98
CA ASP A 209 -16.38 -11.03 -8.30
C ASP A 209 -17.21 -10.28 -9.36
N GLU A 210 -18.35 -9.71 -8.96
CA GLU A 210 -19.24 -8.93 -9.80
C GLU A 210 -19.31 -7.44 -9.40
N THR A 211 -19.83 -6.60 -10.30
CA THR A 211 -20.13 -5.20 -10.00
C THR A 211 -21.27 -5.11 -8.99
N ILE A 212 -21.06 -4.33 -7.93
CA ILE A 212 -22.04 -4.19 -6.86
C ILE A 212 -23.18 -3.24 -7.30
N PRO A 213 -24.45 -3.69 -7.31
CA PRO A 213 -25.59 -2.88 -7.70
C PRO A 213 -25.89 -1.76 -6.70
N GLN A 214 -26.52 -0.69 -7.17
CA GLN A 214 -26.75 0.53 -6.38
C GLN A 214 -27.55 0.27 -5.09
N HIS A 215 -28.51 -0.66 -5.10
CA HIS A 215 -29.31 -0.94 -3.90
C HIS A 215 -28.48 -1.53 -2.75
N LEU A 216 -27.41 -2.29 -3.04
CA LEU A 216 -26.47 -2.75 -2.03
C LEU A 216 -25.55 -1.62 -1.56
N LYS A 217 -25.12 -0.74 -2.47
CA LYS A 217 -24.34 0.47 -2.13
C LYS A 217 -25.11 1.43 -1.24
N ASP A 218 -26.43 1.51 -1.41
CA ASP A 218 -27.32 2.34 -0.60
C ASP A 218 -27.64 1.72 0.78
N ASP A 219 -27.32 0.43 1.02
CA ASP A 219 -27.43 -0.18 2.35
C ASP A 219 -26.25 0.25 3.23
N THR A 220 -26.54 1.10 4.21
CA THR A 220 -25.54 1.69 5.10
C THR A 220 -24.83 0.66 6.00
N ARG A 221 -25.45 -0.49 6.29
CA ARG A 221 -24.82 -1.58 7.07
C ARG A 221 -23.81 -2.33 6.22
N LEU A 222 -24.14 -2.61 4.95
CA LEU A 222 -23.20 -3.23 4.01
C LEU A 222 -22.05 -2.29 3.67
N TRP A 223 -22.33 -1.00 3.54
CA TRP A 223 -21.31 0.01 3.27
C TRP A 223 -20.32 0.11 4.41
N SER A 224 -20.82 0.33 5.63
CA SER A 224 -19.98 0.39 6.83
C SER A 224 -19.33 -0.93 7.23
N GLY A 225 -19.73 -2.05 6.61
CA GLY A 225 -19.09 -3.37 6.74
C GLY A 225 -18.02 -3.66 5.70
N CYS A 226 -17.61 -2.65 4.91
CA CYS A 226 -16.60 -2.76 3.85
C CYS A 226 -16.98 -3.72 2.69
N LEU A 227 -18.26 -4.06 2.57
CA LEU A 227 -18.78 -4.98 1.56
C LEU A 227 -19.27 -4.21 0.32
N SER A 228 -20.28 -3.35 0.48
CA SER A 228 -20.93 -2.75 -0.71
C SER A 228 -20.10 -1.67 -1.41
N GLY A 229 -19.06 -1.16 -0.77
CA GLY A 229 -18.05 -0.30 -1.40
C GLY A 229 -16.85 -1.06 -1.97
N ALA A 230 -16.86 -2.39 -1.97
CA ALA A 230 -15.74 -3.19 -2.48
C ALA A 230 -15.43 -2.91 -3.96
N PHE A 231 -14.14 -3.00 -4.29
CA PHE A 231 -13.72 -3.06 -5.69
C PHE A 231 -14.12 -4.40 -6.28
N GLN A 232 -14.52 -4.40 -7.56
CA GLN A 232 -14.49 -5.63 -8.32
C GLN A 232 -13.05 -6.11 -8.46
N GLU A 233 -12.79 -7.41 -8.40
CA GLU A 233 -11.46 -8.01 -8.45
C GLU A 233 -10.59 -7.45 -9.59
N GLN A 234 -11.13 -7.37 -10.81
CA GLN A 234 -10.43 -6.83 -11.97
C GLN A 234 -10.15 -5.32 -11.88
N GLU A 235 -11.04 -4.55 -11.24
CA GLU A 235 -10.88 -3.11 -11.07
C GLU A 235 -9.87 -2.78 -9.97
N PHE A 236 -9.78 -3.63 -8.95
CA PHE A 236 -8.88 -3.40 -7.82
C PHE A 236 -7.42 -3.34 -8.28
N ILE A 237 -6.95 -4.38 -8.98
CA ILE A 237 -5.58 -4.41 -9.47
C ILE A 237 -5.35 -3.37 -10.57
N ARG A 238 -6.34 -3.18 -11.44
CA ARG A 238 -6.27 -2.21 -12.53
C ARG A 238 -6.10 -0.78 -12.03
N ALA A 239 -6.75 -0.40 -10.93
CA ALA A 239 -6.62 0.93 -10.37
C ALA A 239 -5.16 1.28 -10.00
N PHE A 240 -4.38 0.31 -9.51
CA PHE A 240 -2.95 0.50 -9.24
C PHE A 240 -2.13 0.58 -10.53
N VAL A 241 -2.39 -0.31 -11.49
CA VAL A 241 -1.70 -0.28 -12.80
C VAL A 241 -1.94 1.04 -13.53
N ASP A 242 -3.20 1.48 -13.60
CA ASP A 242 -3.59 2.75 -14.26
C ASP A 242 -3.00 3.98 -13.54
N ALA A 243 -2.66 3.87 -12.25
CA ALA A 243 -1.98 4.91 -11.48
C ALA A 243 -0.44 4.91 -11.64
N GLY A 244 0.13 3.95 -12.38
CA GLY A 244 1.57 3.87 -12.66
C GLY A 244 2.36 2.91 -11.77
N PHE A 245 1.68 2.10 -10.95
CA PHE A 245 2.38 1.07 -10.17
C PHE A 245 2.86 -0.08 -11.06
N LEU A 246 4.09 -0.54 -10.79
CA LEU A 246 4.70 -1.71 -11.38
C LEU A 246 4.51 -2.93 -10.47
N ALA A 247 4.64 -4.12 -11.03
CA ALA A 247 4.64 -5.40 -10.31
C ALA A 247 3.40 -5.60 -9.41
N ALA A 248 2.24 -5.07 -9.85
CA ALA A 248 0.99 -5.26 -9.16
C ALA A 248 0.60 -6.75 -9.18
N THR A 249 0.40 -7.33 -8.00
CA THR A 249 0.09 -8.76 -7.84
C THR A 249 -0.76 -9.03 -6.61
N TYR A 250 -1.50 -10.15 -6.64
CA TYR A 250 -2.15 -10.69 -5.46
C TYR A 250 -1.18 -11.60 -4.71
N ASP A 251 -0.68 -11.16 -3.57
CA ASP A 251 0.14 -11.98 -2.66
C ASP A 251 -0.72 -12.96 -1.85
N LYS A 252 -1.96 -12.56 -1.55
CA LYS A 252 -2.96 -13.40 -0.87
C LYS A 252 -4.27 -13.39 -1.65
N TRP A 253 -4.90 -14.55 -1.75
CA TRP A 253 -6.25 -14.73 -2.27
C TRP A 253 -6.98 -15.81 -1.46
N ASP A 254 -8.07 -15.44 -0.79
CA ASP A 254 -8.89 -16.43 -0.08
C ASP A 254 -9.76 -17.20 -1.08
N ALA A 255 -9.54 -18.52 -1.12
CA ALA A 255 -10.23 -19.42 -2.05
C ALA A 255 -11.74 -19.50 -1.79
N ASN A 256 -12.13 -19.43 -0.51
CA ASN A 256 -13.53 -19.40 -0.11
C ASN A 256 -13.97 -17.95 0.11
N PRO A 257 -15.16 -17.55 -0.38
CA PRO A 257 -15.70 -16.23 -0.07
C PRO A 257 -15.96 -16.12 1.43
N TRP A 258 -15.75 -14.92 1.97
CA TRP A 258 -16.14 -14.57 3.32
C TRP A 258 -17.67 -14.49 3.44
N GLN A 259 -18.31 -13.86 2.45
CA GLN A 259 -19.77 -13.75 2.36
C GLN A 259 -20.24 -13.80 0.91
N THR A 260 -21.50 -14.18 0.72
CA THR A 260 -22.20 -14.10 -0.57
C THR A 260 -23.53 -13.36 -0.36
N ILE A 261 -23.74 -12.26 -1.08
CA ILE A 261 -24.93 -11.40 -0.97
C ILE A 261 -25.49 -11.18 -2.36
N ASP A 262 -26.78 -11.46 -2.55
CA ASP A 262 -27.44 -11.39 -3.87
C ASP A 262 -26.71 -12.20 -4.98
N GLY A 263 -26.00 -13.25 -4.60
CA GLY A 263 -25.20 -14.07 -5.51
C GLY A 263 -23.78 -13.57 -5.78
N ILE A 264 -23.41 -12.38 -5.27
CA ILE A 264 -22.08 -11.78 -5.41
C ILE A 264 -21.17 -12.33 -4.32
N GLU A 265 -20.01 -12.87 -4.69
CA GLU A 265 -19.01 -13.37 -3.75
C GLU A 265 -18.06 -12.27 -3.30
N PHE A 266 -17.90 -12.14 -1.98
CA PHE A 266 -16.97 -11.21 -1.34
C PHE A 266 -15.84 -12.00 -0.68
N ARG A 267 -14.60 -11.72 -1.05
CA ARG A 267 -13.42 -12.45 -0.55
C ARG A 267 -12.29 -11.51 -0.15
N SER A 268 -11.44 -11.95 0.76
CA SER A 268 -10.24 -11.21 1.16
C SER A 268 -9.11 -11.46 0.18
N ALA A 269 -8.45 -10.39 -0.23
CA ALA A 269 -7.25 -10.41 -1.06
C ALA A 269 -6.21 -9.42 -0.52
N THR A 270 -4.93 -9.73 -0.73
CA THR A 270 -3.85 -8.77 -0.47
C THR A 270 -3.16 -8.45 -1.78
N LEU A 271 -3.26 -7.19 -2.20
CA LEU A 271 -2.53 -6.66 -3.35
C LEU A 271 -1.20 -6.06 -2.88
N THR A 272 -0.14 -6.34 -3.63
CA THR A 272 1.15 -5.66 -3.50
C THR A 272 1.54 -5.05 -4.83
N ALA A 273 2.24 -3.92 -4.80
CA ALA A 273 2.78 -3.26 -5.99
C ALA A 273 3.95 -2.34 -5.60
N ILE A 274 4.66 -1.82 -6.60
CA ILE A 274 5.87 -1.02 -6.44
C ILE A 274 5.73 0.27 -7.25
N LYS A 275 6.05 1.42 -6.65
CA LYS A 275 6.18 2.68 -7.37
C LYS A 275 7.47 2.67 -8.20
N ASP A 276 7.40 3.18 -9.42
CA ASP A 276 8.56 3.24 -10.29
C ASP A 276 9.75 3.98 -9.67
N GLU A 277 10.94 3.69 -10.19
CA GLU A 277 12.17 4.37 -9.80
C GLU A 277 12.38 5.58 -10.72
N ASP A 278 12.69 6.75 -10.16
CA ASP A 278 12.99 7.99 -10.91
C ASP A 278 14.44 8.00 -11.45
N GLU A 279 15.13 6.85 -11.39
CA GLU A 279 16.46 6.69 -11.97
C GLU A 279 16.39 6.62 -13.50
N PRO A 280 17.34 7.25 -14.22
CA PRO A 280 17.42 7.09 -15.67
C PRO A 280 17.72 5.63 -16.02
N CYS A 281 17.02 5.12 -17.04
CA CYS A 281 17.28 3.78 -17.55
C CYS A 281 18.59 3.79 -18.36
N LEU A 282 19.68 3.38 -17.70
CA LEU A 282 21.04 3.33 -18.26
C LEU A 282 21.52 1.89 -18.46
N ASP A 283 22.12 1.61 -19.61
CA ASP A 283 22.70 0.32 -19.96
C ASP A 283 24.17 0.22 -19.50
N TYR A 284 24.41 -0.63 -18.51
CA TYR A 284 25.75 -0.96 -18.01
C TYR A 284 26.25 -2.34 -18.45
N GLY A 285 25.53 -3.04 -19.34
CA GLY A 285 25.91 -4.40 -19.75
C GLY A 285 25.17 -5.53 -19.01
N HIS A 286 24.17 -5.21 -18.18
CA HIS A 286 23.36 -6.21 -17.47
C HIS A 286 22.55 -7.12 -18.41
N ALA A 287 22.33 -8.36 -18.03
CA ALA A 287 21.38 -9.22 -18.72
C ALA A 287 20.47 -9.94 -17.74
N VAL A 288 19.31 -10.35 -18.22
CA VAL A 288 18.42 -11.28 -17.51
C VAL A 288 18.09 -12.47 -18.39
N ILE A 289 17.77 -13.61 -17.79
CA ILE A 289 17.17 -14.75 -18.46
C ILE A 289 15.85 -15.06 -17.76
N TYR A 290 14.74 -15.01 -18.50
CA TYR A 290 13.46 -15.47 -17.99
C TYR A 290 13.45 -17.00 -17.87
N ARG A 291 13.13 -17.52 -16.68
CA ARG A 291 13.17 -18.94 -16.35
C ARG A 291 12.07 -19.75 -17.04
N GLY A 292 10.93 -19.13 -17.36
CA GLY A 292 9.71 -19.82 -17.77
C GLY A 292 8.67 -19.93 -16.64
N PRO A 293 7.59 -20.71 -16.82
CA PRO A 293 7.39 -21.71 -17.87
C PRO A 293 6.79 -21.18 -19.18
N PHE A 294 6.23 -19.97 -19.19
CA PHE A 294 5.57 -19.40 -20.37
C PHE A 294 6.55 -19.20 -21.52
N LYS A 295 6.05 -19.21 -22.77
CA LYS A 295 6.89 -19.06 -23.97
C LYS A 295 7.67 -17.73 -23.95
N SER A 296 6.99 -16.66 -23.58
CA SER A 296 7.50 -15.31 -23.42
C SER A 296 6.63 -14.59 -22.39
N VAL A 297 7.17 -13.58 -21.71
CA VAL A 297 6.42 -12.67 -20.82
C VAL A 297 6.77 -11.23 -21.15
N TYR A 298 5.87 -10.32 -20.79
CA TYR A 298 6.09 -8.87 -20.85
C TYR A 298 6.08 -8.31 -19.43
N ASP A 299 6.96 -7.34 -19.14
CA ASP A 299 6.82 -6.52 -17.93
C ASP A 299 5.91 -5.31 -18.18
N ASP A 300 5.65 -4.55 -17.12
CA ASP A 300 4.79 -3.36 -17.13
C ASP A 300 5.34 -2.24 -18.03
N GLU A 301 6.63 -2.26 -18.35
CA GLU A 301 7.30 -1.28 -19.22
C GLU A 301 7.33 -1.73 -20.70
N GLY A 302 6.81 -2.92 -21.01
CA GLY A 302 6.69 -3.45 -22.36
C GLY A 302 7.93 -4.20 -22.87
N HIS A 303 8.89 -4.54 -22.00
CA HIS A 303 10.00 -5.41 -22.38
C HIS A 303 9.53 -6.83 -22.61
N GLU A 304 9.96 -7.47 -23.71
CA GLU A 304 9.67 -8.87 -23.99
C GLU A 304 10.80 -9.79 -23.51
N PHE A 305 10.44 -10.86 -22.80
CA PHE A 305 11.37 -11.88 -22.30
C PHE A 305 11.01 -13.29 -22.76
N PRO A 306 11.54 -13.76 -23.89
CA PRO A 306 11.45 -15.15 -24.30
C PRO A 306 12.17 -16.06 -23.29
N ARG A 307 11.55 -17.19 -22.92
CA ARG A 307 12.13 -18.10 -21.93
C ARG A 307 13.50 -18.65 -22.37
N GLY A 308 14.46 -18.67 -21.44
CA GLY A 308 15.80 -19.20 -21.66
C GLY A 308 16.72 -18.32 -22.51
N GLU A 309 16.24 -17.19 -23.03
CA GLU A 309 17.04 -16.27 -23.80
C GLU A 309 17.70 -15.21 -22.91
N ARG A 310 18.92 -14.80 -23.26
CA ARG A 310 19.67 -13.76 -22.54
C ARG A 310 19.27 -12.39 -23.08
N MET A 311 18.51 -11.64 -22.30
CA MET A 311 17.91 -10.38 -22.70
C MET A 311 18.72 -9.21 -22.15
N ALA A 312 18.94 -8.20 -22.98
CA ALA A 312 19.52 -6.93 -22.55
C ALA A 312 18.43 -6.13 -21.81
N ILE A 313 18.83 -5.46 -20.73
CA ILE A 313 18.00 -4.51 -19.97
C ILE A 313 18.89 -3.39 -19.42
N CYS A 314 18.29 -2.28 -18.97
CA CYS A 314 19.00 -1.25 -18.22
C CYS A 314 19.15 -1.63 -16.74
N GLU A 315 19.99 -0.92 -16.00
CA GLU A 315 20.26 -1.20 -14.58
C GLU A 315 19.00 -1.11 -13.71
N ARG A 316 18.13 -0.12 -13.93
CA ARG A 316 16.87 0.02 -13.19
C ARG A 316 15.99 -1.22 -13.33
N THR A 317 15.70 -1.63 -14.56
CA THR A 317 14.93 -2.84 -14.86
C THR A 317 15.65 -4.10 -14.37
N TYR A 318 16.99 -4.16 -14.44
CA TYR A 318 17.76 -5.25 -13.84
C TYR A 318 17.50 -5.40 -12.34
N LYS A 319 17.62 -4.29 -11.59
CA LYS A 319 17.37 -4.26 -10.14
C LYS A 319 15.93 -4.71 -9.85
N LEU A 320 14.94 -4.19 -10.60
CA LEU A 320 13.54 -4.57 -10.45
C LEU A 320 13.32 -6.08 -10.69
N LEU A 321 13.84 -6.64 -11.77
CA LEU A 321 13.60 -8.03 -12.16
C LEU A 321 14.37 -9.05 -11.31
N THR A 322 15.51 -8.64 -10.74
CA THR A 322 16.38 -9.52 -9.92
C THR A 322 16.14 -9.39 -8.42
N THR A 323 15.24 -8.49 -8.02
CA THR A 323 14.80 -8.31 -6.64
C THR A 323 13.27 -8.37 -6.54
N GLY A 324 12.74 -8.23 -5.33
CA GLY A 324 11.29 -8.12 -5.12
C GLY A 324 10.47 -9.31 -5.68
N PRO A 325 9.28 -9.08 -6.26
CA PRO A 325 8.35 -10.12 -6.70
C PRO A 325 8.83 -10.87 -7.95
N TYR A 326 9.71 -10.26 -8.75
CA TYR A 326 10.21 -10.85 -9.99
C TYR A 326 11.38 -11.82 -9.79
N LYS A 327 12.08 -11.73 -8.65
CA LYS A 327 13.36 -12.41 -8.39
C LYS A 327 13.38 -13.91 -8.71
N ASN A 328 12.24 -14.59 -8.52
CA ASN A 328 12.13 -16.04 -8.72
C ASN A 328 11.85 -16.44 -10.18
N TYR A 329 11.51 -15.49 -11.05
CA TYR A 329 11.21 -15.71 -12.46
C TYR A 329 12.40 -15.40 -13.37
N PHE A 330 13.38 -14.64 -12.90
CA PHE A 330 14.53 -14.22 -13.69
C PHE A 330 15.84 -14.70 -13.08
N ILE A 331 16.82 -14.92 -13.95
CA ILE A 331 18.23 -15.09 -13.58
C ILE A 331 18.93 -13.79 -13.99
N GLY A 332 19.44 -13.05 -13.02
CA GLY A 332 20.25 -11.86 -13.28
C GLY A 332 21.67 -12.23 -13.67
N ILE A 333 22.27 -11.50 -14.59
CA ILE A 333 23.67 -11.63 -14.99
C ILE A 333 24.29 -10.23 -15.00
N ASN A 334 25.13 -9.97 -14.00
CA ASN A 334 25.99 -8.80 -13.95
C ASN A 334 27.25 -9.05 -14.79
N PRO A 335 27.65 -8.14 -15.69
CA PRO A 335 28.89 -8.32 -16.45
C PRO A 335 30.10 -8.24 -15.52
N ALA A 336 31.19 -8.93 -15.87
CA ALA A 336 32.44 -8.91 -15.07
C ALA A 336 33.07 -7.51 -15.00
N GLN A 337 32.85 -6.71 -16.04
CA GLN A 337 33.21 -5.30 -16.11
C GLN A 337 32.00 -4.54 -16.64
N THR A 338 31.57 -3.51 -15.92
CA THR A 338 30.47 -2.65 -16.36
C THR A 338 30.91 -1.82 -17.57
N ASN A 339 29.99 -1.66 -18.52
CA ASN A 339 30.19 -0.77 -19.65
C ASN A 339 30.07 0.70 -19.21
N GLU A 340 30.66 1.60 -20.00
CA GLU A 340 30.33 3.03 -19.94
C GLU A 340 28.80 3.20 -20.12
N PRO A 341 28.11 3.91 -19.21
CA PRO A 341 26.66 4.00 -19.21
C PRO A 341 26.13 4.67 -20.48
N ARG A 342 25.08 4.08 -21.05
CA ARG A 342 24.38 4.63 -22.21
C ARG A 342 22.89 4.71 -21.93
N PRO A 343 22.18 5.77 -22.38
CA PRO A 343 20.73 5.80 -22.33
C PRO A 343 20.12 4.56 -23.00
N TRP A 344 19.17 3.92 -22.33
CA TRP A 344 18.46 2.77 -22.86
C TRP A 344 17.60 3.17 -24.06
N CYS A 345 17.88 2.57 -25.21
CA CYS A 345 17.14 2.81 -26.46
C CYS A 345 16.90 1.53 -27.27
N ALA A 346 17.12 0.37 -26.65
CA ALA A 346 17.00 -0.92 -27.31
C ALA A 346 15.50 -1.30 -27.46
N PRO A 347 15.08 -1.86 -28.61
CA PRO A 347 13.73 -2.38 -28.79
C PRO A 347 13.39 -3.52 -27.81
N ALA A 348 12.10 -3.72 -27.53
CA ALA A 348 11.61 -4.88 -26.80
C ALA A 348 12.11 -6.19 -27.46
N GLY A 349 12.52 -7.17 -26.64
CA GLY A 349 13.08 -8.44 -27.13
C GLY A 349 14.54 -8.37 -27.57
N THR A 350 15.28 -7.29 -27.25
CA THR A 350 16.71 -7.21 -27.57
C THR A 350 17.53 -8.24 -26.78
N ARG A 351 18.23 -9.12 -27.50
CA ARG A 351 19.13 -10.13 -26.91
C ARG A 351 20.50 -9.55 -26.59
N ARG A 352 21.09 -9.96 -25.48
CA ARG A 352 22.48 -9.69 -25.11
C ARG A 352 23.36 -10.88 -25.43
N SER A 353 24.47 -10.66 -26.14
CA SER A 353 25.41 -11.72 -26.45
C SER A 353 26.04 -12.26 -25.17
N ALA A 354 26.21 -13.58 -25.09
CA ALA A 354 26.94 -14.19 -23.97
C ALA A 354 28.38 -13.67 -23.85
N ASN A 355 28.99 -13.20 -24.95
CA ASN A 355 30.32 -12.59 -24.93
C ASN A 355 30.38 -11.30 -24.11
N GLU A 356 29.29 -10.51 -24.07
CA GLU A 356 29.21 -9.23 -23.34
C GLU A 356 29.10 -9.43 -21.83
N THR A 357 28.76 -10.64 -21.39
CA THR A 357 28.47 -10.98 -19.98
C THR A 357 29.31 -12.18 -19.53
N LYS A 358 30.43 -12.45 -20.23
CA LYS A 358 31.39 -13.49 -19.86
C LYS A 358 31.98 -13.23 -18.49
N ASN A 359 32.16 -14.31 -17.72
CA ASN A 359 32.68 -14.30 -16.36
C ASN A 359 31.85 -13.41 -15.40
N GLY A 360 30.61 -13.09 -15.78
CA GLY A 360 29.69 -12.29 -14.99
C GLY A 360 29.20 -13.04 -13.75
N ILE A 361 28.64 -12.28 -12.81
CA ILE A 361 28.04 -12.81 -11.58
C ILE A 361 26.56 -13.09 -11.85
N HIS A 362 26.11 -14.29 -11.51
CA HIS A 362 24.72 -14.70 -11.70
C HIS A 362 23.92 -14.52 -10.39
N ALA A 363 22.86 -13.71 -10.43
CA ALA A 363 21.88 -13.60 -9.35
C ALA A 363 20.74 -14.60 -9.60
N LEU A 364 20.63 -15.61 -8.73
CA LEU A 364 19.73 -16.75 -8.94
C LEU A 364 18.36 -16.64 -8.26
N GLY A 365 18.07 -15.57 -7.51
CA GLY A 365 16.97 -15.60 -6.53
C GLY A 365 17.33 -16.49 -5.34
N GLU A 366 16.53 -16.48 -4.25
CA GLU A 366 16.86 -17.24 -3.04
C GLU A 366 17.10 -18.74 -3.31
N ASP A 367 18.07 -19.29 -2.56
CA ASP A 367 18.61 -20.64 -2.67
C ASP A 367 17.51 -21.72 -2.69
N GLY A 368 17.16 -22.18 -3.89
CA GLY A 368 16.71 -23.55 -4.07
C GLY A 368 17.86 -24.46 -3.64
N GLY A 369 17.74 -25.00 -2.42
CA GLY A 369 18.72 -25.87 -1.77
C GLY A 369 19.41 -26.79 -2.76
N GLY A 370 20.74 -26.77 -2.71
CA GLY A 370 21.60 -27.54 -3.58
C GLY A 370 21.18 -29.02 -3.63
N CYS A 371 21.03 -29.53 -4.84
CA CYS A 371 21.23 -30.94 -5.12
C CYS A 371 22.33 -30.99 -6.19
N CYS A 372 23.57 -31.08 -5.72
CA CYS A 372 24.68 -31.67 -6.45
C CYS A 372 25.14 -32.91 -5.68
#